data_AF-A0AAW6LVB6-F1
#
_entry.id   AF-A0AAW6LVB6-F1
#
_cell.length_a   1.000
_cell.length_b   1.000
_cell.length_c   1.000
_cell.angle_alpha   90.00
_cell.angle_beta   90.00
_cell.angle_gamma   90.00
#
_symmetry.space_group_name_H-M   'P 1'
#
loop_
_entity.id
_entity.type
_entity.pdbx_description
1 polymer ?
#
loop_
_entity_poly.entity_id
_entity_poly.type
_entity_poly.pdbx_seq_one_letter_code
_entity_poly.pdbx_strand_id
1 'polypeptide(L)'
;MQTIMNKSDVTDNRKELRNHSTPAEAILWRMLKGKQIAGLKFRCQHSVGPYVLDFYCPQIKLAIELDGEVHNRQQDYDEQRSYFLNRVDDIEVLRFENRTVF
;
A
#
# COMPACT_ATOMS: atom_id res chain seq x y z
N MET A 1 6.92 18.98 -2.93
CA MET A 1 6.36 17.78 -2.26
C MET A 1 5.28 17.04 -3.06
N GLN A 2 4.89 17.46 -4.29
CA GLN A 2 3.81 16.84 -5.07
C GLN A 2 4.28 15.82 -6.14
N THR A 3 5.58 15.75 -6.42
CA THR A 3 6.11 15.15 -7.67
C THR A 3 6.17 13.61 -7.67
N ILE A 4 6.03 12.95 -6.52
CA ILE A 4 6.26 11.49 -6.39
C ILE A 4 5.00 10.68 -6.08
N MET A 5 3.90 11.31 -5.72
CA MET A 5 2.66 10.60 -5.35
C MET A 5 1.74 10.45 -6.56
N ASN A 6 1.20 9.24 -6.77
CA ASN A 6 0.11 8.99 -7.72
C ASN A 6 0.42 9.37 -9.18
N LYS A 7 1.68 9.20 -9.62
CA LYS A 7 2.13 9.52 -10.98
C LYS A 7 1.25 8.87 -12.05
N SER A 8 0.95 9.61 -13.11
CA SER A 8 0.15 9.15 -14.25
C SER A 8 0.80 7.97 -14.98
N ASP A 9 2.12 7.88 -14.99
CA ASP A 9 2.89 6.85 -15.71
C ASP A 9 2.74 5.45 -15.11
N VAL A 10 2.27 5.34 -13.86
CA VAL A 10 1.98 4.06 -13.19
C VAL A 10 0.48 3.77 -13.10
N THR A 11 -0.33 4.43 -13.94
CA THR A 11 -1.80 4.24 -13.92
C THR A 11 -2.21 2.87 -14.40
N ASP A 12 -1.53 2.32 -15.41
CA ASP A 12 -1.86 1.01 -15.96
C ASP A 12 -1.58 -0.11 -14.95
N ASN A 13 -0.39 -0.10 -14.35
CA ASN A 13 -0.02 -1.02 -13.27
C ASN A 13 -1.01 -1.00 -12.10
N ARG A 14 -1.50 0.18 -11.70
CA ARG A 14 -2.51 0.32 -10.64
C ARG A 14 -3.90 -0.18 -11.05
N LYS A 15 -4.23 -0.20 -12.35
CA LYS A 15 -5.48 -0.82 -12.82
C LYS A 15 -5.35 -2.34 -12.81
N GLU A 16 -4.24 -2.86 -13.30
CA GLU A 16 -3.95 -4.30 -13.29
C GLU A 16 -3.97 -4.86 -11.87
N LEU A 17 -3.27 -4.22 -10.94
CA LEU A 17 -3.27 -4.65 -9.54
C LEU A 17 -4.70 -4.59 -8.92
N ARG A 18 -5.56 -3.65 -9.32
CA ARG A 18 -6.96 -3.59 -8.82
C ARG A 18 -7.81 -4.71 -9.40
N ASN A 19 -7.54 -5.11 -10.63
CA ASN A 19 -8.21 -6.22 -11.30
C ASN A 19 -7.73 -7.57 -10.76
N HIS A 20 -6.49 -7.62 -10.24
CA HIS A 20 -5.83 -8.82 -9.71
C HIS A 20 -5.63 -8.79 -8.20
N SER A 21 -6.45 -8.02 -7.47
CA SER A 21 -6.37 -7.99 -6.00
C SER A 21 -6.67 -9.36 -5.41
N THR A 22 -5.85 -9.76 -4.44
CA THR A 22 -6.07 -10.98 -3.66
C THR A 22 -7.40 -10.93 -2.89
N PRO A 23 -7.97 -12.08 -2.52
CA PRO A 23 -9.19 -12.09 -1.71
C PRO A 23 -9.03 -11.35 -0.37
N ALA A 24 -7.85 -11.42 0.25
CA ALA A 24 -7.54 -10.69 1.47
C ALA A 24 -7.57 -9.17 1.24
N GLU A 25 -6.92 -8.67 0.18
CA GLU A 25 -6.99 -7.24 -0.18
C GLU A 25 -8.43 -6.79 -0.46
N ALA A 26 -9.22 -7.59 -1.17
CA ALA A 26 -10.61 -7.27 -1.47
C ALA A 26 -11.46 -7.15 -0.19
N ILE A 27 -11.27 -8.05 0.79
CA ILE A 27 -11.96 -8.02 2.08
C ILE A 27 -11.53 -6.79 2.88
N LEU A 28 -10.22 -6.57 3.04
CA LEU A 28 -9.71 -5.42 3.79
C LEU A 28 -10.14 -4.10 3.14
N TRP A 29 -10.15 -4.01 1.81
CA TRP A 29 -10.61 -2.82 1.10
C TRP A 29 -12.07 -2.50 1.40
N ARG A 30 -12.95 -3.51 1.52
CA ARG A 30 -14.35 -3.31 1.90
C ARG A 30 -14.48 -2.69 3.30
N MET A 31 -13.55 -2.98 4.22
CA MET A 31 -13.53 -2.40 5.56
C MET A 31 -12.95 -0.98 5.58
N LEU A 32 -11.93 -0.71 4.76
CA LEU A 32 -11.22 0.58 4.75
C LEU A 32 -11.89 1.66 3.89
N LYS A 33 -12.58 1.30 2.81
CA LYS A 33 -13.13 2.27 1.86
C LYS A 33 -14.20 3.15 2.51
N GLY A 34 -14.49 4.29 1.88
CA GLY A 34 -15.62 5.13 2.28
C GLY A 34 -15.48 5.84 3.63
N LYS A 35 -14.25 5.96 4.16
CA LYS A 35 -13.98 6.60 5.47
C LYS A 35 -14.61 5.88 6.68
N GLN A 36 -14.82 4.57 6.57
CA GLN A 36 -15.48 3.77 7.62
C GLN A 36 -14.67 3.70 8.92
N ILE A 37 -13.34 3.79 8.86
CA ILE A 37 -12.48 3.76 10.04
C ILE A 37 -12.13 5.20 10.44
N ALA A 38 -12.65 5.66 11.58
CA ALA A 38 -12.35 6.95 12.19
C ALA A 38 -12.47 8.17 11.25
N GLY A 39 -13.27 8.09 10.17
CA GLY A 39 -13.39 9.15 9.17
C GLY A 39 -12.17 9.29 8.24
N LEU A 40 -11.20 8.37 8.31
CA LEU A 40 -9.95 8.42 7.55
C LEU A 40 -10.10 7.89 6.13
N LYS A 41 -9.57 8.62 5.14
CA LYS A 41 -9.62 8.23 3.73
C LYS A 41 -8.42 7.35 3.37
N PHE A 42 -8.66 6.06 3.27
CA PHE A 42 -7.73 5.11 2.65
C PHE A 42 -7.86 5.12 1.12
N ARG A 43 -6.72 4.91 0.46
CA ARG A 43 -6.58 4.74 -0.99
C ARG A 43 -6.03 3.35 -1.25
N CYS A 44 -6.66 2.60 -2.15
CA CYS A 44 -6.15 1.31 -2.60
C CYS A 44 -5.13 1.48 -3.73
N GLN A 45 -4.01 0.77 -3.64
CA GLN A 45 -2.90 0.71 -4.58
C GLN A 45 -2.35 2.09 -4.92
N HIS A 46 -1.85 2.75 -3.89
CA HIS A 46 -1.34 4.10 -3.99
C HIS A 46 0.16 4.08 -4.28
N SER A 47 0.58 4.77 -5.33
CA SER A 47 2.01 4.88 -5.66
C SER A 47 2.69 6.00 -4.89
N VAL A 48 3.85 5.68 -4.34
CA VAL A 48 4.78 6.59 -3.67
C VAL A 48 6.18 6.34 -4.24
N GLY A 49 6.65 7.28 -5.07
CA GLY A 49 7.93 7.11 -5.77
C GLY A 49 7.89 5.87 -6.69
N PRO A 50 8.84 4.93 -6.55
CA PRO A 50 8.87 3.70 -7.34
C PRO A 50 7.99 2.57 -6.78
N TYR A 51 7.38 2.75 -5.59
CA TYR A 51 6.64 1.70 -4.91
C TYR A 51 5.13 1.90 -5.02
N VAL A 52 4.38 0.80 -4.98
CA VAL A 52 2.91 0.79 -4.85
C VAL A 52 2.56 0.18 -3.51
N LEU A 53 1.79 0.90 -2.71
CA LEU A 53 1.28 0.49 -1.40
C LEU A 53 -0.13 -0.08 -1.56
N ASP A 54 -0.42 -1.24 -0.96
CA ASP A 54 -1.75 -1.88 -1.07
C ASP A 54 -2.84 -0.96 -0.56
N PHE A 55 -2.64 -0.35 0.61
CA PHE A 55 -3.49 0.71 1.15
C PHE A 55 -2.68 1.85 1.73
N TYR A 56 -3.13 3.08 1.51
CA TYR A 56 -2.48 4.27 2.07
C TYR A 56 -3.48 5.32 2.54
N CYS A 57 -3.26 5.85 3.75
CA CYS A 57 -3.97 7.00 4.29
C CYS A 57 -3.03 8.22 4.37
N PRO A 58 -3.16 9.19 3.45
CA PRO A 58 -2.32 10.39 3.47
C PRO A 58 -2.49 11.27 4.71
N GLN A 59 -3.65 11.18 5.40
CA GLN A 59 -3.96 12.04 6.55
C GLN A 59 -3.08 11.73 7.76
N ILE A 60 -2.73 10.46 7.94
CA ILE A 60 -1.90 9.97 9.04
C ILE A 60 -0.62 9.31 8.54
N LYS A 61 -0.31 9.46 7.25
CA LYS A 61 0.83 8.85 6.56
C LYS A 61 1.00 7.36 6.87
N LEU A 62 -0.11 6.62 6.89
CA LEU A 62 -0.11 5.20 7.20
C LEU A 62 -0.29 4.37 5.94
N ALA A 63 0.64 3.45 5.70
CA ALA A 63 0.53 2.38 4.73
C ALA A 63 0.12 1.08 5.43
N ILE A 64 -0.79 0.32 4.82
CA ILE A 64 -1.11 -1.04 5.24
C ILE A 64 -0.80 -1.97 4.08
N GLU A 65 -0.01 -3.00 4.34
CA GLU A 65 0.38 -4.02 3.36
C GLU A 65 -0.07 -5.40 3.79
N LEU A 66 -0.48 -6.19 2.82
CA LEU A 66 -0.82 -7.59 3.02
C LEU A 66 0.29 -8.46 2.43
N ASP A 67 0.89 -9.29 3.27
CA ASP A 67 1.89 -10.25 2.84
C ASP A 67 1.19 -11.41 2.12
N GLY A 68 1.22 -11.36 0.79
CA GLY A 68 0.99 -12.53 -0.06
C GLY A 68 2.25 -13.39 -0.09
N GLU A 69 2.09 -14.71 -0.11
CA GLU A 69 3.20 -15.67 -0.15
C GLU A 69 4.17 -15.39 -1.30
N VAL A 70 5.18 -14.56 -1.06
CA VAL A 70 6.37 -14.42 -1.89
C VAL A 70 7.58 -14.39 -0.98
N HIS A 71 7.91 -15.59 -0.48
CA HIS A 71 9.15 -15.92 0.24
C HIS A 71 10.41 -15.80 -0.64
N ASN A 72 10.57 -14.71 -1.40
CA ASN A 72 11.81 -14.45 -2.12
C ASN A 72 12.05 -12.97 -2.43
N ARG A 73 11.66 -12.06 -1.51
CA ARG A 73 12.11 -10.67 -1.59
C ARG A 73 13.54 -10.60 -1.07
N GLN A 74 14.47 -10.29 -1.96
CA GLN A 74 15.87 -10.00 -1.63
C GLN A 74 15.89 -9.00 -0.48
N GLN A 75 16.54 -9.36 0.62
CA GLN A 75 16.60 -8.57 1.87
C GLN A 75 16.94 -7.09 1.59
N ASP A 76 17.86 -6.87 0.65
CA ASP A 76 18.29 -5.56 0.18
C ASP A 76 17.13 -4.70 -0.40
N TYR A 77 16.20 -5.32 -1.12
CA TYR A 77 15.03 -4.62 -1.69
C TYR A 77 14.05 -4.16 -0.61
N ASP A 78 13.77 -5.00 0.40
CA ASP A 78 12.86 -4.64 1.49
C ASP A 78 13.50 -3.59 2.42
N GLU A 79 14.82 -3.63 2.63
CA GLU A 79 15.58 -2.61 3.38
C GLU A 79 15.57 -1.26 2.66
N GLN A 80 15.87 -1.21 1.36
CA GLN A 80 15.82 0.02 0.57
C GLN A 80 14.41 0.62 0.52
N ARG A 81 13.39 -0.23 0.37
CA ARG A 81 11.98 0.16 0.35
C ARG A 81 11.54 0.75 1.69
N SER A 82 11.85 0.06 2.78
CA SER A 82 11.53 0.52 4.14
C SER A 82 12.26 1.81 4.47
N TYR A 83 13.52 1.95 4.05
CA TYR A 83 14.27 3.19 4.18
C TYR A 83 13.59 4.32 3.41
N PHE A 84 13.23 4.12 2.14
CA PHE A 84 12.60 5.15 1.31
C PHE A 84 11.27 5.64 1.93
N LEU A 85 10.37 4.73 2.27
CA LEU A 85 9.04 5.10 2.77
C LEU A 85 9.10 5.79 4.15
N ASN A 86 9.90 5.26 5.08
CA ASN A 86 10.01 5.83 6.42
C ASN A 86 10.80 7.15 6.44
N ARG A 87 11.94 7.23 5.71
CA ARG A 87 12.84 8.39 5.81
C ARG A 87 12.50 9.53 4.88
N VAL A 88 11.95 9.25 3.70
CA VAL A 88 11.73 10.30 2.69
C VAL A 88 10.35 10.93 2.84
N ASP A 89 9.33 10.11 3.11
CA ASP A 89 7.94 10.57 3.15
C ASP A 89 7.30 10.48 4.54
N ASP A 90 8.03 9.99 5.56
CA ASP A 90 7.55 9.85 6.94
C ASP A 90 6.27 8.99 6.98
N ILE A 91 6.29 7.90 6.18
CA ILE A 91 5.18 6.96 6.05
C ILE A 91 5.44 5.76 6.96
N GLU A 92 4.56 5.57 7.93
CA GLU A 92 4.52 4.36 8.75
C GLU A 92 3.93 3.20 7.94
N VAL A 93 4.56 2.02 8.00
CA VAL A 93 4.11 0.83 7.27
C VAL A 93 3.74 -0.27 8.26
N LEU A 94 2.46 -0.66 8.27
CA LEU A 94 1.98 -1.84 8.97
C LEU A 94 1.79 -2.99 7.99
N ARG A 95 2.38 -4.15 8.30
CA ARG A 95 2.25 -5.35 7.47
C ARG A 95 1.51 -6.45 8.22
N PHE A 96 0.56 -7.07 7.53
CA PHE A 96 -0.23 -8.19 8.05
C PHE A 96 -0.12 -9.38 7.10
N GLU A 97 -0.13 -10.58 7.65
CA GLU A 97 -0.27 -11.77 6.81
C GLU A 97 -1.68 -11.87 6.22
N ASN A 98 -1.82 -12.38 4.99
CA ASN A 98 -3.11 -12.58 4.35
C ASN A 98 -4.12 -13.35 5.23
N ARG A 99 -3.64 -14.34 6.00
CA ARG A 99 -4.48 -15.16 6.89
C ARG A 99 -5.16 -14.36 8.01
N THR A 100 -4.59 -13.22 8.41
CA THR A 100 -5.12 -12.38 9.49
C THR A 100 -6.37 -11.60 9.06
N VAL A 101 -6.64 -11.52 7.76
CA VAL A 101 -7.80 -10.80 7.21
C VAL A 101 -9.07 -11.66 7.22
N PHE A 102 -8.93 -12.99 7.27
CA PHE A 102 -10.02 -13.95 7.31
C PHE A 102 -10.39 -14.31 8.76
#